data_AF-A0A2W6AU45-F1
#
_entry.id   AF-A0A2W6AU45-F1
#
_cell.length_a   1.000
_cell.length_b   1.000
_cell.length_c   1.000
_cell.angle_alpha   90.00
_cell.angle_beta   90.00
_cell.angle_gamma   90.00
#
_symmetry.space_group_name_H-M   'P 1'
#
loop_
_entity.id
_entity.type
_entity.pdbx_description
1 polymer ?
#
loop_
_entity_poly.entity_id
_entity_poly.type
_entity_poly.pdbx_seq_one_letter_code
_entity_poly.pdbx_strand_id
1 'polypeptide(L)' 'MHALGRIGTPGDVAAVIAFLLGAEASFVTGATWLVDGGMLASF' A
#
# COMPACT_ATOMS: atom_id res chain seq x y z
N MET A 1 17.06 -2.56 0.44
CA MET A 1 16.52 -2.63 -0.95
C MET A 1 15.20 -3.38 -0.85
N HIS A 2 14.11 -2.93 -1.48
CA HIS A 2 12.80 -3.61 -1.42
C HIS A 2 12.52 -4.37 -2.72
N ALA A 3 11.56 -5.31 -2.69
CA ALA A 3 11.32 -6.28 -3.77
C ALA A 3 11.01 -5.65 -5.14
N LEU A 4 10.38 -4.48 -5.17
CA LEU A 4 10.01 -3.81 -6.43
C LEU A 4 11.16 -3.10 -7.16
N GLY A 5 12.34 -2.92 -6.56
CA GLY A 5 13.54 -2.41 -7.25
C GLY A 5 13.45 -0.99 -7.85
N ARG A 6 12.37 -0.24 -7.60
CA ARG A 6 12.17 1.16 -8.04
C ARG A 6 11.82 2.06 -6.86
N ILE A 7 12.13 3.35 -6.95
CA ILE A 7 11.68 4.32 -5.95
C ILE A 7 10.14 4.40 -5.97
N GLY A 8 9.54 4.32 -4.78
CA GLY A 8 8.11 4.55 -4.58
C GLY A 8 7.73 6.00 -4.88
N THR A 9 6.50 6.21 -5.33
CA THR A 9 5.97 7.53 -5.67
C THR A 9 4.79 7.87 -4.77
N PRO A 10 4.43 9.16 -4.61
CA PRO A 10 3.18 9.53 -3.94
C PRO A 10 1.94 8.87 -4.56
N GLY A 11 1.98 8.58 -5.86
CA GLY A 11 0.90 7.87 -6.57
C GLY A 11 0.66 6.44 -6.07
N ASP A 12 1.71 5.74 -5.64
CA ASP A 12 1.59 4.38 -5.11
C ASP A 12 0.76 4.35 -3.81
N VAL A 13 0.98 5.34 -2.94
CA VAL A 13 0.20 5.52 -1.70
C VAL A 13 -1.22 5.98 -2.01
N ALA A 14 -1.37 6.95 -2.91
CA ALA A 14 -2.67 7.48 -3.30
C ALA A 14 -3.59 6.42 -3.91
N ALA A 15 -3.05 5.49 -4.70
CA ALA A 15 -3.82 4.38 -5.27
C ALA A 15 -4.42 3.46 -4.19
N VAL A 16 -3.65 3.13 -3.15
CA VAL A 16 -4.15 2.32 -2.03
C VAL A 16 -5.22 3.09 -1.25
N ILE A 17 -5.03 4.39 -1.01
CA ILE A 17 -6.05 5.23 -0.37
C ILE A 17 -7.34 5.26 -1.20
N ALA A 18 -7.24 5.47 -2.52
CA ALA A 18 -8.40 5.49 -3.40
C ALA A 18 -9.17 4.17 -3.37
N PHE A 19 -8.48 3.02 -3.35
CA PHE A 19 -9.10 1.72 -3.14
C PHE A 19 -9.81 1.63 -1.78
N LEU A 20 -9.15 2.05 -0.69
CA LEU A 20 -9.72 2.00 0.66
C LEU A 20 -10.93 2.94 0.86
N LEU A 21 -11.06 3.98 0.04
CA LEU A 21 -12.24 4.85 0.01
C LEU A 21 -13.38 4.30 -0.86
N GLY A 22 -13.13 3.25 -1.64
CA GLY A 22 -14.14 2.59 -2.49
C GLY A 22 -15.09 1.68 -1.71
N ALA A 23 -16.24 1.37 -2.30
CA ALA A 23 -17.24 0.46 -1.71
C ALA A 23 -16.66 -0.95 -1.46
N GLU A 24 -15.61 -1.31 -2.20
CA GLU A 24 -14.98 -2.62 -2.19
C GLU A 24 -14.22 -2.85 -0.88
N ALA A 25 -13.88 -1.77 -0.17
CA ALA A 25 -13.25 -1.79 1.14
C ALA A 25 -14.25 -1.61 2.29
N SER A 26 -15.55 -1.73 2.06
CA SER A 26 -16.61 -1.43 3.06
C SER A 26 -16.53 -2.24 4.37
N PHE A 27 -15.83 -3.37 4.38
CA PHE A 27 -15.61 -4.18 5.58
C PHE A 27 -14.18 -4.04 6.16
N VAL A 28 -13.34 -3.20 5.58
CA VAL A 28 -11.97 -2.96 6.04
C VAL A 28 -11.98 -1.86 7.10
N THR A 29 -11.59 -2.20 8.32
CA THR A 29 -11.39 -1.25 9.41
C THR A 29 -10.32 -1.74 10.39
N GLY A 30 -9.68 -0.84 11.13
CA GLY A 30 -8.69 -1.17 12.16
C GLY A 30 -7.39 -1.81 11.64
N ALA A 31 -7.08 -1.67 10.35
CA ALA A 31 -5.92 -2.28 9.70
C ALA A 31 -4.86 -1.25 9.28
N THR A 32 -3.58 -1.65 9.34
CA THR A 32 -2.45 -0.89 8.79
C THR A 32 -2.03 -1.50 7.46
N TRP A 33 -1.95 -0.67 6.42
CA TRP A 33 -1.54 -1.09 5.07
C TRP A 33 -0.14 -0.56 4.75
N LEU A 34 0.80 -1.47 4.50
CA LEU A 34 2.16 -1.11 4.09
C LEU A 34 2.21 -0.87 2.59
N VAL A 35 2.72 0.30 2.19
CA VAL A 35 2.94 0.70 0.80
C VAL A 35 4.42 1.05 0.61
N ASP A 36 5.28 0.06 0.79
CA ASP A 36 6.73 0.22 0.90
C ASP A 36 7.52 -0.57 -0.18
N GLY A 37 6.81 -1.08 -1.19
CA GLY A 37 7.40 -1.92 -2.23
C GLY A 37 7.97 -3.25 -1.73
N GLY A 38 7.51 -3.72 -0.56
CA GLY A 38 7.91 -4.98 0.07
C GLY A 38 9.13 -4.86 0.98
N MET A 39 9.47 -3.65 1.44
CA MET A 39 10.68 -3.41 2.23
C MET A 39 10.67 -4.15 3.56
N LEU A 40 9.55 -4.11 4.28
CA LEU A 40 9.42 -4.78 5.58
C LEU A 40 9.11 -6.28 5.47
N ALA A 41 8.72 -6.75 4.28
CA ALA A 41 8.47 -8.17 4.01
C ALA A 41 9.73 -8.94 3.57
N SER A 42 10.82 -8.24 3.24
CA SER A 42 12.07 -8.84 2.76
C SER A 42 13.01 -9.04 3.96
N PHE A 43 13.13 -10.29 4.44
CA PHE A 43 14.14 -10.72 5.43
C PHE A 43 15.36 -11.32 4.73
#